data_AF-A0A9E5HQX7-F1
#
_entry.id   AF-A0A9E5HQX7-F1
#
_cell.length_a   1.000
_cell.length_b   1.000
_cell.length_c   1.000
_cell.angle_alpha   90.00
_cell.angle_beta   90.00
_cell.angle_gamma   90.00
#
_symmetry.space_group_name_H-M   'P 1'
#
loop_
_entity.id
_entity.type
_entity.pdbx_description
1 polymer ?
#
loop_
_entity_poly.entity_id
_entity_poly.type
_entity_poly.pdbx_seq_one_letter_code
_entity_poly.pdbx_strand_id
1 'polypeptide(L)'
;GLADHYPRAAEQPSLVDVQHRLMFVQALEAVRALEEGVLMDIREGDVGAILGWGFAPATGGPLSWLDILGSAYAAERCDQLVADYGDRFTCPELLRDMAAKGQSFYGRFGADAKAA
;
A
#
# COMPACT_ATOMS: atom_id res chain seq x y z
N GLY A 1 27.17 -8.13 -18.75
CA GLY A 1 26.62 -7.01 -17.96
C GLY A 1 25.13 -7.19 -17.75
N LEU A 2 24.44 -6.24 -17.09
CA LEU A 2 23.01 -6.39 -16.76
C LEU A 2 22.14 -6.66 -18.00
N ALA A 3 22.45 -6.00 -19.13
CA ALA A 3 21.74 -6.18 -20.40
C ALA A 3 21.89 -7.57 -21.03
N ASP A 4 22.93 -8.34 -20.68
CA ASP A 4 23.14 -9.69 -21.22
C ASP A 4 22.26 -10.72 -20.49
N HIS A 5 21.94 -10.47 -19.22
CA HIS A 5 21.08 -11.33 -18.40
C HIS A 5 19.61 -10.85 -18.38
N TYR A 6 19.39 -9.54 -18.52
CA TYR A 6 18.10 -8.89 -18.48
C TYR A 6 17.98 -7.97 -19.71
N PRO A 7 17.79 -8.55 -20.91
CA PRO A 7 17.60 -7.75 -22.11
C PRO A 7 16.36 -6.86 -21.95
N ARG A 8 16.46 -5.63 -22.43
CA ARG A 8 15.34 -4.68 -22.36
C ARG A 8 14.16 -5.25 -23.14
N ALA A 9 13.03 -5.45 -22.46
CA ALA A 9 11.79 -5.87 -23.10
C ALA A 9 11.33 -4.84 -24.14
N ALA A 10 10.80 -5.32 -25.27
CA ALA A 10 10.26 -4.47 -26.33
C ALA A 10 9.11 -3.58 -25.81
N GLU A 11 8.25 -4.17 -24.99
CA GLU A 11 7.19 -3.49 -24.27
C GLU A 11 7.67 -3.20 -22.85
N GLN A 12 7.53 -1.95 -22.42
CA GLN A 12 7.87 -1.52 -21.07
C GLN A 12 6.58 -1.20 -20.32
N PRO A 13 6.50 -1.50 -19.01
CA PRO A 13 5.36 -1.11 -18.21
C PRO A 13 5.22 0.42 -18.19
N SER A 14 4.00 0.90 -18.01
CA SER A 14 3.77 2.33 -17.81
C SER A 14 4.42 2.79 -16.50
N LEU A 15 4.75 4.09 -16.40
CA LEU A 15 5.29 4.66 -15.18
C LEU A 15 4.38 4.40 -13.97
N VAL A 16 3.07 4.56 -14.15
CA VAL A 16 2.06 4.34 -13.11
C VAL A 16 2.04 2.88 -12.67
N ASP A 17 2.17 1.93 -13.60
CA ASP A 17 2.22 0.52 -13.25
C ASP A 17 3.46 0.19 -12.41
N VAL A 18 4.64 0.71 -12.80
CA VAL A 18 5.87 0.56 -12.01
C VAL A 18 5.71 1.19 -10.62
N GLN A 19 5.18 2.41 -10.54
CA GLN A 19 4.92 3.09 -9.28
C GLN A 19 3.99 2.28 -8.39
N HIS A 20 2.86 1.80 -8.91
CA HIS A 20 1.91 1.00 -8.14
C HIS A 20 2.55 -0.31 -7.67
N ARG A 21 3.28 -1.04 -8.51
CA ARG A 21 3.94 -2.27 -8.07
C ARG A 21 4.92 -2.04 -6.93
N LEU A 22 5.72 -0.97 -7.02
CA LEU A 22 6.68 -0.62 -5.99
C LEU A 22 6.01 -0.12 -4.71
N MET A 23 4.93 0.65 -4.81
CA MET A 23 4.25 1.23 -3.65
C MET A 23 3.33 0.23 -2.94
N PHE A 24 2.55 -0.55 -3.68
CA PHE A 24 1.63 -1.52 -3.10
C PHE A 24 2.36 -2.65 -2.39
N VAL A 25 3.45 -3.20 -2.94
CA VAL A 25 4.12 -4.36 -2.33
C VAL A 25 4.59 -4.10 -0.89
N GLN A 26 4.93 -2.86 -0.56
CA GLN A 26 5.32 -2.43 0.80
C GLN A 26 4.13 -1.91 1.61
N ALA A 27 3.20 -1.17 0.99
CA ALA A 27 2.03 -0.66 1.71
C ALA A 27 1.12 -1.80 2.21
N LEU A 28 0.97 -2.87 1.43
CA LEU A 28 0.16 -4.03 1.84
C LEU A 28 0.76 -4.76 3.04
N GLU A 29 2.09 -4.82 3.18
CA GLU A 29 2.74 -5.35 4.38
C GLU A 29 2.48 -4.49 5.61
N ALA A 30 2.44 -3.16 5.46
CA ALA A 30 2.05 -2.27 6.57
C ALA A 30 0.60 -2.52 7.02
N VAL A 31 -0.30 -2.80 6.09
CA VAL A 31 -1.69 -3.18 6.40
C VAL A 31 -1.75 -4.54 7.10
N ARG A 32 -1.01 -5.56 6.63
CA ARG A 32 -0.94 -6.88 7.29
C ARG A 32 -0.36 -6.78 8.69
N ALA A 33 0.71 -6.01 8.87
CA ALA A 33 1.29 -5.77 10.19
C ALA A 33 0.28 -5.11 11.16
N LEU A 34 -0.54 -4.18 10.67
CA LEU A 34 -1.62 -3.58 11.46
C LEU A 34 -2.72 -4.60 11.79
N GLU A 35 -3.14 -5.40 10.82
CA GLU A 35 -4.15 -6.45 10.96
C GLU A 35 -3.72 -7.56 11.94
N GLU A 36 -2.46 -7.95 11.92
CA GLU A 36 -1.86 -8.95 12.80
C GLU A 36 -1.54 -8.40 14.21
N GLY A 37 -1.70 -7.09 14.44
CA GLY A 37 -1.34 -6.44 15.71
C GLY A 37 0.18 -6.36 15.96
N VAL A 38 0.99 -6.46 14.91
CA VAL A 38 2.44 -6.18 14.95
C VAL A 38 2.68 -4.67 14.97
N LEU A 39 1.93 -3.94 14.14
CA LEU A 39 1.86 -2.48 14.17
C LEU A 39 0.66 -2.05 15.01
N MET A 40 0.89 -1.25 16.05
CA MET A 40 -0.15 -0.85 17.00
C MET A 40 -0.67 0.58 16.80
N ASP A 41 0.09 1.42 16.10
CA ASP A 41 -0.27 2.81 15.82
C ASP A 41 0.10 3.14 14.37
N ILE A 42 -0.89 3.56 13.58
CA ILE A 42 -0.70 3.89 12.17
C ILE A 42 0.31 5.03 11.96
N ARG A 43 0.41 5.97 12.92
CA ARG A 43 1.32 7.12 12.86
C ARG A 43 2.77 6.68 13.03
N GLU A 44 3.01 5.75 13.95
CA GLU A 44 4.33 5.14 14.15
C GLU A 44 4.74 4.31 12.95
N GLY A 45 3.79 3.60 12.33
CA GLY A 45 4.03 2.84 11.10
C GLY A 45 4.42 3.73 9.93
N ASP A 46 3.69 4.83 9.73
CA ASP A 46 3.93 5.78 8.65
C ASP A 46 5.27 6.52 8.81
N VAL A 47 5.54 7.06 10.00
CA VAL A 47 6.83 7.72 10.31
C VAL A 47 7.97 6.70 10.24
N GLY A 48 7.77 5.50 10.77
CA GLY A 48 8.75 4.42 10.77
C GLY A 48 9.13 3.98 9.35
N ALA A 49 8.17 3.88 8.43
CA ALA A 49 8.42 3.55 7.03
C ALA A 49 9.22 4.65 6.31
N ILE A 50 8.89 5.92 6.55
CA ILE A 50 9.60 7.07 5.98
C ILE A 50 11.06 7.09 6.46
N LEU A 51 11.27 6.98 7.78
CA LEU A 51 12.61 7.09 8.36
C LEU A 51 13.44 5.81 8.21
N GLY A 52 12.78 4.65 8.15
CA GLY A 52 13.43 3.34 8.12
C GLY A 52 13.95 2.95 6.74
N TRP A 53 13.12 3.05 5.71
CA TRP A 53 13.51 2.66 4.34
C TRP A 53 13.17 3.70 3.27
N GLY A 54 12.77 4.91 3.67
CA GLY A 54 12.54 6.01 2.73
C GLY A 54 11.23 5.89 1.97
N PHE A 55 10.18 5.31 2.56
CA PHE A 55 8.86 5.28 1.93
C PHE A 55 8.43 6.71 1.54
N ALA A 56 8.05 6.91 0.28
CA ALA A 56 7.66 8.17 -0.37
C ALA A 56 7.29 9.31 0.61
N PRO A 57 8.24 10.14 1.08
CA PRO A 57 7.99 11.03 2.23
C PRO A 57 6.90 12.08 1.98
N ALA A 58 6.74 12.50 0.73
CA ALA A 58 5.71 13.46 0.33
C ALA A 58 4.27 12.93 0.42
N THR A 59 4.07 11.62 0.65
CA THR A 59 2.74 11.00 0.76
C THR A 59 2.36 10.64 2.20
N GLY A 60 3.19 10.99 3.19
CA GLY A 60 2.90 10.77 4.61
C GLY A 60 3.21 9.38 5.16
N GLY A 61 3.51 8.39 4.31
CA GLY A 61 3.77 7.00 4.69
C GLY A 61 2.85 6.02 3.95
N PRO A 62 3.02 4.70 4.11
CA PRO A 62 2.22 3.68 3.43
C PRO A 62 0.71 3.77 3.69
N LEU A 63 0.29 3.99 4.93
CA LEU A 63 -1.13 4.03 5.31
C LEU A 63 -1.76 5.37 4.90
N SER A 64 -1.06 6.49 5.12
CA SER A 64 -1.42 7.80 4.59
C SER A 64 -1.55 7.80 3.06
N TRP A 65 -0.66 7.11 2.36
CA TRP A 65 -0.70 7.02 0.91
C TRP A 65 -1.93 6.24 0.41
N LEU A 66 -2.31 5.14 1.10
CA LEU A 66 -3.55 4.43 0.80
C LEU A 66 -4.79 5.31 1.04
N ASP A 67 -4.75 6.23 2.00
CA ASP A 67 -5.83 7.21 2.22
C ASP A 67 -5.90 8.28 1.11
N ILE A 68 -4.75 8.74 0.59
CA ILE A 68 -4.71 9.62 -0.59
C ILE A 68 -5.32 8.92 -1.81
N LEU A 69 -5.00 7.64 -1.97
CA LEU A 69 -5.46 6.84 -3.09
C LEU A 69 -6.95 6.46 -2.98
N GLY A 70 -7.43 6.27 -1.75
CA GLY A 70 -8.78 5.80 -1.42
C GLY A 70 -8.84 4.28 -1.33
N SER A 71 -9.42 3.76 -0.24
CA SER A 71 -9.48 2.32 0.06
C SER A 71 -10.20 1.50 -1.02
N ALA A 72 -11.29 2.03 -1.60
CA ALA A 72 -12.01 1.37 -2.68
C ALA A 72 -11.14 1.15 -3.93
N TYR A 73 -10.45 2.21 -4.39
CA TYR A 73 -9.52 2.10 -5.51
C TYR A 73 -8.33 1.21 -5.17
N ALA A 74 -7.79 1.31 -3.94
CA ALA A 74 -6.67 0.49 -3.52
C ALA A 74 -7.01 -1.01 -3.56
N ALA A 75 -8.19 -1.41 -3.09
CA ALA A 75 -8.65 -2.79 -3.14
C ALA A 75 -8.84 -3.28 -4.60
N GLU A 76 -9.48 -2.48 -5.46
CA GLU A 76 -9.61 -2.80 -6.89
C GLU A 76 -8.23 -2.95 -7.56
N ARG A 77 -7.30 -2.05 -7.25
CA ARG A 77 -5.95 -2.08 -7.83
C ARG A 77 -5.17 -3.31 -7.36
N CYS A 78 -5.39 -3.80 -6.14
CA CYS A 78 -4.84 -5.08 -5.69
C CYS A 78 -5.32 -6.24 -6.58
N ASP A 79 -6.62 -6.30 -6.90
CA ASP A 79 -7.17 -7.37 -7.74
C ASP A 79 -6.56 -7.35 -9.15
N GLN A 80 -6.35 -6.16 -9.73
CA GLN A 80 -5.64 -5.99 -10.99
C GLN A 80 -4.17 -6.44 -10.89
N LEU A 81 -3.47 -6.03 -9.84
CA LEU A 81 -2.06 -6.41 -9.62
C LEU A 81 -1.89 -7.92 -9.37
N VAL A 82 -2.85 -8.59 -8.72
CA VAL A 82 -2.85 -10.04 -8.55
C VAL A 82 -3.02 -10.73 -9.90
N ALA A 83 -3.95 -10.27 -10.73
CA ALA A 83 -4.16 -10.83 -12.06
C ALA A 83 -2.89 -10.74 -12.93
N ASP A 84 -2.16 -9.62 -12.84
CA ASP A 84 -0.99 -9.36 -13.68
C ASP A 84 0.32 -9.93 -13.10
N TYR A 85 0.47 -9.97 -11.77
CA TYR A 85 1.77 -10.20 -11.10
C TYR A 85 1.74 -11.21 -9.94
N GLY A 86 0.57 -11.78 -9.63
CA GLY A 86 0.37 -12.85 -8.67
C GLY A 86 0.19 -12.42 -7.21
N ASP A 87 0.08 -13.43 -6.35
CA ASP A 87 -0.48 -13.36 -4.99
C ASP A 87 0.24 -12.42 -4.01
N ARG A 88 1.44 -11.94 -4.33
CA ARG A 88 2.13 -10.93 -3.50
C ARG A 88 1.34 -9.63 -3.35
N PHE A 89 0.41 -9.37 -4.27
CA PHE A 89 -0.45 -8.19 -4.26
C PHE A 89 -1.85 -8.46 -3.70
N THR A 90 -2.10 -9.64 -3.12
CA THR A 90 -3.41 -9.99 -2.53
C THR A 90 -3.83 -8.93 -1.51
N CYS A 91 -5.00 -8.32 -1.73
CA CYS A 91 -5.55 -7.31 -0.84
C CYS A 91 -5.77 -7.91 0.57
N PRO A 92 -5.14 -7.34 1.63
CA PRO A 92 -5.40 -7.75 3.02
C PRO A 92 -6.87 -7.59 3.40
N GLU A 93 -7.37 -8.43 4.31
CA GLU A 93 -8.80 -8.46 4.65
C GLU A 93 -9.25 -7.12 5.24
N LEU A 94 -8.42 -6.50 6.08
CA LEU A 94 -8.64 -5.17 6.63
C LEU A 94 -8.87 -4.11 5.54
N LEU A 95 -8.02 -4.06 4.52
CA LEU A 95 -8.17 -3.09 3.42
C LEU A 95 -9.43 -3.36 2.61
N ARG A 96 -9.75 -4.63 2.36
CA ARG A 96 -10.98 -5.02 1.65
C ARG A 96 -12.25 -4.66 2.44
N ASP A 97 -12.24 -4.87 3.76
CA ASP A 97 -13.32 -4.47 4.66
C ASP A 97 -13.52 -2.94 4.68
N MET A 98 -12.42 -2.20 4.79
CA MET A 98 -12.45 -0.74 4.78
C MET A 98 -12.97 -0.19 3.44
N ALA A 99 -12.55 -0.79 2.32
CA ALA A 99 -13.05 -0.46 1.00
C ALA A 99 -14.57 -0.65 0.90
N ALA A 100 -15.10 -1.78 1.38
CA ALA A 100 -16.54 -2.07 1.38
C ALA A 100 -17.35 -1.08 2.24
N LYS A 101 -16.73 -0.50 3.27
CA LYS A 101 -17.35 0.44 4.22
C LYS A 101 -17.08 1.91 3.89
N GLY A 102 -16.32 2.21 2.84
CA GLY A 102 -15.92 3.59 2.51
C GLY A 102 -15.05 4.25 3.58
N GLN A 103 -14.20 3.47 4.27
CA GLN A 103 -13.36 3.94 5.37
C GLN A 103 -11.95 4.33 4.90
N SER A 104 -11.26 5.11 5.73
CA SER A 104 -9.85 5.47 5.62
C SER A 104 -9.08 5.06 6.88
N PHE A 105 -7.76 4.87 6.79
CA PHE A 105 -6.91 4.48 7.91
C PHE A 105 -6.89 5.56 8.99
N TYR A 106 -6.64 6.81 8.61
CA TYR A 106 -6.66 7.93 9.55
C TYR A 106 -8.07 8.27 10.05
N GLY A 107 -9.12 7.93 9.30
CA GLY A 107 -10.50 8.04 9.79
C GLY A 107 -10.85 6.98 10.84
N ARG A 108 -10.37 5.74 10.67
CA ARG A 108 -10.69 4.60 11.55
C ARG A 108 -9.75 4.46 12.74
N PHE A 109 -8.47 4.75 12.57
CA PHE A 109 -7.42 4.50 13.55
C PHE A 109 -6.68 5.78 13.99
N GLY A 110 -6.97 6.92 13.37
CA GLY A 110 -6.44 8.22 13.81
C GLY A 110 -7.01 8.68 15.14
N ALA A 111 -6.44 9.76 15.69
CA ALA A 111 -6.75 10.26 17.03
C ALA A 111 -8.23 10.63 17.22
N ASP A 112 -8.94 11.02 16.16
CA ASP A 112 -10.34 11.43 16.20
C ASP A 112 -11.33 10.26 16.24
N ALA A 113 -10.87 9.02 16.02
CA ALA A 113 -11.73 7.83 16.07
C ALA A 113 -12.27 7.51 17.48
N LYS A 114 -11.66 8.06 18.54
CA LYS A 114 -12.17 7.93 19.93
C LYS A 114 -13.27 8.94 20.28
N ALA A 115 -13.58 9.88 19.40
CA ALA A 115 -14.56 10.94 19.65
C ALA A 115 -15.92 10.74 18.94
N ALA A 116 -16.09 9.63 18.20
CA ALA A 116 -17.30 9.31 17.45
C ALA A 116 -18.06 8.11 18.04
#